data_AF-A0A158CYQ2-F1
#
_entry.id   AF-A0A158CYQ2-F1
#
_cell.length_a   1.000
_cell.length_b   1.000
_cell.length_c   1.000
_cell.angle_alpha   90.00
_cell.angle_beta   90.00
_cell.angle_gamma   90.00
#
_symmetry.space_group_name_H-M   'P 1'
#
loop_
_entity.id
_entity.type
_entity.pdbx_description
1 polymer ?
#
loop_
_entity_poly.entity_id
_entity_poly.type
_entity_poly.pdbx_seq_one_letter_code
_entity_poly.pdbx_strand_id
1 'polypeptide(L)'
;MLEERPLVIDIDDPGFQGGKLLGEMDYEAFLIEGDADFAWSLPVDEWDAIALNYTSGTTGNPKGVVYHHRGAYLNAVSNILSLGMPHHAVYLWTLPMFHCNGWCFPWTMAANAGINVCLRRVEPKSIFDAIRTHKVTHFCAAPIVHSMLINAPDEMRIGIEHRRAARSRGPRGIKRYHHDAR
;
A
#
# COMPACT_ATOMS: atom_id res chain seq x y z
N MET A 1 10.95 -24.34 19.94
CA MET A 1 11.15 -22.89 20.12
C MET A 1 12.38 -22.50 19.32
N LEU A 2 12.44 -21.27 18.78
CA LEU A 2 13.65 -20.79 18.13
C LEU A 2 14.79 -20.77 19.16
N GLU A 3 15.99 -21.16 18.75
CA GLU A 3 17.18 -21.17 19.62
C GLU A 3 17.59 -19.74 20.00
N GLU A 4 17.42 -18.80 19.07
CA GLU A 4 17.59 -17.38 19.31
C GLU A 4 16.23 -16.67 19.28
N ARG A 5 16.03 -15.72 20.20
CA ARG A 5 14.85 -14.87 20.18
C ARG A 5 14.99 -13.88 19.03
N PRO A 6 13.93 -13.68 18.22
CA PRO A 6 13.97 -12.65 17.19
C PRO A 6 14.13 -11.27 17.85
N LEU A 7 14.91 -10.39 17.21
CA LEU A 7 14.93 -8.98 17.55
C LEU A 7 13.53 -8.40 17.32
N VAL A 8 12.97 -7.77 18.34
CA VAL A 8 11.68 -7.09 18.28
C VAL A 8 11.94 -5.59 18.33
N ILE A 9 11.59 -4.91 17.24
CA ILE A 9 11.63 -3.45 17.12
C ILE A 9 10.21 -2.94 17.27
N ASP A 10 9.97 -2.11 18.29
CA ASP A 10 8.65 -1.56 18.53
C ASP A 10 8.37 -0.33 17.64
N ILE A 11 7.10 -0.14 17.29
CA ILE A 11 6.63 1.09 16.62
C ILE A 11 5.89 1.90 17.68
N ASP A 12 6.56 2.91 18.26
CA ASP A 12 5.90 3.85 19.16
C ASP A 12 5.23 4.96 18.35
N ASP A 13 3.91 4.86 18.26
CA ASP A 13 3.11 5.67 17.37
C ASP A 13 2.49 6.85 18.13
N PRO A 14 2.93 8.10 17.90
CA PRO A 14 2.44 9.25 18.66
C PRO A 14 0.94 9.51 18.43
N GLY A 15 0.34 8.94 17.38
CA GLY A 15 -1.08 9.01 17.08
C GLY A 15 -1.93 7.89 17.70
N PHE A 16 -1.35 7.01 18.51
CA PHE A 16 -2.04 5.95 19.23
C PHE A 16 -1.78 6.06 20.74
N GLN A 17 -2.77 5.73 21.57
CA GLN A 17 -2.63 5.72 23.02
C GLN A 17 -3.00 4.35 23.56
N GLY A 18 -2.12 3.79 24.40
CA GLY A 18 -2.27 2.47 25.01
C GLY A 18 -1.38 1.41 24.35
N GLY A 19 -1.45 0.18 24.87
CA GLY A 19 -0.53 -0.91 24.49
C GLY A 19 0.69 -1.00 25.39
N LYS A 20 1.55 -1.97 25.11
CA LYS A 20 2.87 -2.15 25.75
C LYS A 20 3.89 -2.42 24.66
N LEU A 21 5.03 -1.77 24.74
CA LEU A 21 6.21 -2.10 23.94
C LEU A 21 6.67 -3.52 24.34
N LEU A 22 6.99 -4.35 23.35
CA LEU A 22 7.32 -5.76 23.53
C LEU A 22 8.82 -6.03 23.41
N GLY A 23 9.53 -5.19 22.64
CA GLY A 23 10.96 -5.23 22.42
C GLY A 23 11.74 -4.38 23.42
N GLU A 24 13.04 -4.24 23.13
CA GLU A 24 13.99 -3.49 23.95
C GLU A 24 14.29 -2.10 23.34
N MET A 25 13.86 -1.85 22.11
CA MET A 25 14.08 -0.60 21.37
C MET A 25 12.90 -0.28 20.44
N ASP A 26 12.67 1.01 20.25
CA ASP A 26 11.76 1.51 19.23
C ASP A 26 12.45 1.69 17.87
N TYR A 27 11.65 1.91 16.85
CA TYR A 27 12.10 2.07 15.47
C TYR A 27 13.03 3.26 15.26
N GLU A 28 12.80 4.39 15.93
CA GLU A 28 13.63 5.59 15.76
C GLU A 28 15.01 5.38 16.39
N ALA A 29 15.07 4.73 17.55
CA ALA A 29 16.33 4.30 18.17
C ALA A 29 17.08 3.31 17.29
N PHE A 30 16.39 2.32 16.72
CA PHE A 30 16.98 1.35 15.79
C PHE A 30 17.57 2.02 14.54
N LEU A 31 16.90 3.03 13.97
CA LEU A 31 17.39 3.76 12.80
C LEU A 31 18.71 4.51 13.06
N ILE A 32 18.92 5.00 14.28
CA ILE A 32 20.15 5.72 14.67
C ILE A 32 21.38 4.80 14.63
N GLU A 33 21.19 3.49 14.83
CA GLU A 33 22.28 2.51 14.76
C GLU A 33 22.73 2.21 13.32
N GLY A 34 22.00 2.69 12.32
CA GLY A 34 22.30 2.49 10.91
C GLY A 34 23.56 3.22 10.44
N ASP A 35 24.31 2.58 9.56
CA ASP A 35 25.43 3.20 8.84
C ASP A 35 24.91 3.91 7.59
N ALA A 36 25.00 5.25 7.58
CA ALA A 36 24.59 6.08 6.45
C ALA A 36 25.46 5.86 5.20
N ASP A 37 26.69 5.37 5.37
CA ASP A 37 27.65 5.09 4.30
C ASP A 37 27.64 3.61 3.89
N PHE A 38 26.67 2.81 4.37
CA PHE A 38 26.55 1.41 4.01
C PHE A 38 26.49 1.21 2.49
N ALA A 39 27.46 0.48 1.96
CA ALA A 39 27.57 0.19 0.54
C ALA A 39 26.57 -0.90 0.12
N TRP A 40 25.30 -0.51 -0.04
CA TRP A 40 24.26 -1.41 -0.52
C TRP A 40 24.55 -1.90 -1.94
N SER A 41 24.13 -3.12 -2.25
CA SER A 41 24.27 -3.74 -3.57
C SER A 41 22.91 -4.10 -4.17
N LEU A 42 22.84 -4.09 -5.51
CA LEU A 42 21.71 -4.66 -6.23
C LEU A 42 21.65 -6.18 -6.05
N PRO A 43 20.47 -6.81 -6.21
CA PRO A 43 20.40 -8.28 -6.28
C PRO A 43 21.28 -8.79 -7.43
N VAL A 44 21.92 -9.94 -7.21
CA VAL A 44 22.78 -10.55 -8.23
C VAL A 44 21.93 -11.19 -9.32
N ASP A 45 20.80 -11.77 -8.94
CA ASP A 45 19.82 -12.36 -9.85
C ASP A 45 18.43 -11.72 -9.65
N GLU A 46 17.74 -11.41 -10.74
CA GLU A 46 16.36 -10.95 -10.70
C GLU A 46 15.36 -12.03 -10.18
N TRP A 47 15.80 -13.28 -10.08
CA TRP A 47 15.06 -14.37 -9.44
C TRP A 47 15.25 -14.43 -7.91
N ASP A 48 16.15 -13.62 -7.35
CA ASP A 48 16.31 -13.51 -5.90
C ASP A 48 15.05 -12.96 -5.23
N ALA A 49 14.83 -13.37 -3.98
CA ALA A 49 13.67 -12.98 -3.20
C ALA A 49 13.72 -11.49 -2.81
N ILE A 50 12.65 -10.75 -3.06
CA ILE A 50 12.50 -9.33 -2.65
C ILE A 50 11.51 -9.17 -1.48
N ALA A 51 10.58 -10.10 -1.31
CA ALA A 51 9.58 -10.04 -0.26
C ALA A 51 9.03 -11.42 0.11
N LEU A 52 8.67 -11.58 1.38
CA LEU A 52 7.94 -12.73 1.90
C LEU A 52 6.60 -12.25 2.46
N ASN A 53 5.51 -12.70 1.86
CA ASN A 53 4.15 -12.38 2.30
C ASN A 53 3.53 -13.58 2.99
N TYR A 54 2.94 -13.40 4.16
CA TYR A 54 2.16 -14.45 4.81
C TYR A 54 0.69 -14.34 4.43
N THR A 55 0.08 -15.49 4.12
CA THR A 55 -1.36 -15.60 3.84
C THR A 55 -1.96 -16.64 4.76
N SER A 56 -3.23 -16.47 5.15
CA SER A 56 -3.92 -17.42 6.03
C SER A 56 -4.03 -18.84 5.43
N GLY A 57 -3.91 -18.96 4.10
CA GLY A 57 -4.09 -20.22 3.37
C GLY A 57 -5.55 -20.70 3.43
N THR A 58 -5.99 -21.47 2.43
CA THR A 58 -7.33 -22.08 2.44
C THR A 58 -7.46 -23.22 3.44
N THR A 59 -6.34 -23.67 4.03
CA THR A 59 -6.24 -24.84 4.90
C THR A 59 -6.00 -24.48 6.37
N GLY A 60 -6.07 -23.20 6.76
CA GLY A 60 -5.86 -22.75 8.15
C GLY A 60 -4.41 -22.69 8.63
N ASN A 61 -3.47 -23.22 7.85
CA ASN A 61 -2.04 -23.07 8.10
C ASN A 61 -1.48 -21.90 7.27
N PRO A 62 -0.95 -20.84 7.92
CA PRO A 62 -0.37 -19.72 7.21
C PRO A 62 0.75 -20.17 6.26
N LYS A 63 0.70 -19.71 5.01
CA LYS A 63 1.70 -20.02 3.98
C LYS A 63 2.50 -18.77 3.65
N GLY A 64 3.82 -18.94 3.57
CA GLY A 64 4.74 -17.95 3.03
C GLY A 64 4.69 -17.94 1.50
N VAL A 65 4.49 -16.76 0.92
CA VAL A 65 4.53 -16.51 -0.52
C VAL A 65 5.73 -15.62 -0.80
N VAL A 66 6.74 -16.20 -1.44
CA VAL A 66 7.99 -15.51 -1.80
C VAL A 66 7.83 -14.84 -3.15
N TYR A 67 8.17 -13.55 -3.23
CA TYR A 67 8.25 -12.80 -4.47
C TYR A 67 9.71 -12.66 -4.87
N HIS A 68 9.97 -12.77 -6.17
CA HIS A 68 11.26 -12.43 -6.75
C HIS A 68 11.24 -11.08 -7.47
N HIS A 69 12.40 -10.44 -7.64
CA HIS A 69 12.51 -9.11 -8.24
C HIS A 69 11.85 -9.02 -9.62
N ARG A 70 12.10 -9.99 -10.51
CA ARG A 70 11.51 -10.03 -11.86
C ARG A 70 9.99 -10.05 -11.84
N GLY A 71 9.40 -10.84 -10.95
CA GLY A 71 7.94 -11.01 -10.85
C GLY A 71 7.28 -9.74 -10.32
N ALA A 72 7.90 -9.10 -9.32
CA ALA A 72 7.49 -7.80 -8.81
C ALA A 72 7.54 -6.72 -9.90
N TYR A 73 8.64 -6.65 -10.65
CA TYR A 73 8.83 -5.71 -11.76
C TYR A 73 7.79 -5.89 -12.87
N LEU A 74 7.59 -7.12 -13.36
CA LEU A 74 6.62 -7.41 -14.41
C LEU A 74 5.19 -7.07 -13.97
N ASN A 75 4.84 -7.33 -12.71
CA ASN A 75 3.55 -6.95 -12.16
C ASN A 75 3.39 -5.42 -12.07
N ALA A 76 4.43 -4.71 -11.62
CA ALA A 76 4.45 -3.26 -11.54
C ALA A 76 4.20 -2.61 -12.92
N VAL A 77 4.92 -3.05 -13.96
CA VAL A 77 4.71 -2.57 -15.34
C VAL A 77 3.32 -2.92 -15.85
N SER A 78 2.86 -4.15 -15.58
CA SER A 78 1.51 -4.60 -15.96
C SER A 78 0.42 -3.74 -15.30
N ASN A 79 0.61 -3.31 -14.05
CA ASN A 79 -0.33 -2.41 -13.37
C ASN A 79 -0.40 -1.05 -14.06
N ILE A 80 0.73 -0.44 -14.42
CA ILE A 80 0.78 0.85 -15.12
C ILE A 80 -0.03 0.76 -16.43
N LEU A 81 0.25 -0.27 -17.24
CA LEU A 81 -0.43 -0.49 -18.52
C LEU A 81 -1.93 -0.77 -18.32
N SER A 82 -2.27 -1.72 -17.46
CA SER A 82 -3.65 -2.16 -17.23
C SER A 82 -4.51 -1.07 -16.59
N LEU A 83 -3.89 -0.16 -15.82
CA LEU A 83 -4.56 1.00 -15.24
C LEU A 83 -4.41 2.29 -16.05
N GLY A 84 -3.76 2.25 -17.22
CA GLY A 84 -3.54 3.46 -18.04
C GLY A 84 -3.01 4.61 -17.19
N MET A 85 -2.10 4.31 -16.26
CA MET A 85 -1.60 5.30 -15.33
C MET A 85 -0.78 6.31 -16.11
N PRO A 86 -1.04 7.63 -15.96
CA PRO A 86 -0.19 8.63 -16.56
C PRO A 86 1.21 8.57 -15.92
N HIS A 87 2.17 9.23 -16.55
CA HIS A 87 3.44 9.52 -15.88
C HIS A 87 3.17 10.30 -14.59
N HIS A 88 3.90 9.98 -13.52
CA HIS A 88 3.79 10.65 -12.23
C HIS A 88 2.37 10.63 -11.62
N ALA A 89 1.68 9.49 -11.71
CA ALA A 89 0.34 9.34 -11.14
C ALA A 89 0.33 9.62 -9.63
N VAL A 90 -0.74 10.23 -9.13
CA VAL A 90 -0.99 10.39 -7.68
C VAL A 90 -1.87 9.24 -7.21
N TYR A 91 -1.35 8.39 -6.33
CA TYR A 91 -2.00 7.18 -5.85
C TYR A 91 -2.36 7.29 -4.37
N LEU A 92 -3.64 7.07 -4.04
CA LEU A 92 -4.13 7.08 -2.66
C LEU A 92 -4.20 5.66 -2.08
N TRP A 93 -3.54 5.48 -0.95
CA TRP A 93 -3.55 4.23 -0.19
C TRP A 93 -4.79 4.14 0.69
N THR A 94 -5.78 3.35 0.25
CA THR A 94 -6.96 2.99 1.06
C THR A 94 -6.97 1.53 1.52
N LEU A 95 -5.88 0.82 1.27
CA LEU A 95 -5.62 -0.56 1.66
C LEU A 95 -4.25 -0.65 2.35
N PRO A 96 -4.05 -1.55 3.33
CA PRO A 96 -2.75 -1.72 3.97
C PRO A 96 -1.69 -2.20 2.98
N MET A 97 -0.51 -1.58 2.99
CA MET A 97 0.59 -1.94 2.09
C MET A 97 1.10 -3.36 2.32
N PHE A 98 1.03 -3.89 3.54
CA PHE A 98 1.45 -5.27 3.85
C PHE A 98 0.49 -6.35 3.30
N HIS A 99 -0.74 -5.98 2.94
CA HIS A 99 -1.72 -6.97 2.47
C HIS A 99 -1.43 -7.36 1.01
N CYS A 100 -0.92 -8.57 0.81
CA CYS A 100 -0.44 -9.06 -0.50
C CYS A 100 0.50 -8.05 -1.18
N ASN A 101 1.44 -7.50 -0.39
CA ASN A 101 2.24 -6.31 -0.67
C ASN A 101 1.57 -5.28 -1.60
N GLY A 102 0.39 -4.83 -1.18
CA GLY A 102 -0.39 -3.77 -1.81
C GLY A 102 -0.62 -4.00 -3.30
N TRP A 103 -0.79 -5.26 -3.73
CA TRP A 103 -0.93 -5.66 -5.14
C TRP A 103 0.19 -5.14 -6.05
N CYS A 104 1.41 -5.10 -5.51
CA CYS A 104 2.60 -4.56 -6.15
C CYS A 104 2.56 -3.05 -6.42
N PHE A 105 1.57 -2.29 -5.91
CA PHE A 105 1.54 -0.85 -6.08
C PHE A 105 2.71 -0.08 -5.48
N PRO A 106 3.41 -0.52 -4.41
CA PRO A 106 4.61 0.20 -3.97
C PRO A 106 5.67 0.25 -5.08
N TRP A 107 5.90 -0.88 -5.76
CA TRP A 107 6.81 -0.97 -6.90
C TRP A 107 6.25 -0.34 -8.18
N THR A 108 4.93 -0.44 -8.42
CA THR A 108 4.25 0.27 -9.52
C THR A 108 4.51 1.77 -9.42
N MET A 109 4.33 2.35 -8.23
CA MET A 109 4.49 3.79 -8.02
C MET A 109 5.95 4.23 -8.13
N ALA A 110 6.90 3.40 -7.66
CA ALA A 110 8.32 3.64 -7.89
C ALA A 110 8.66 3.64 -9.38
N ALA A 111 8.22 2.62 -10.14
CA ALA A 111 8.46 2.52 -11.58
C ALA A 111 7.76 3.64 -12.38
N ASN A 112 6.61 4.12 -11.91
CA ASN A 112 5.87 5.23 -12.51
C ASN A 112 6.43 6.63 -12.12
N ALA A 113 7.38 6.69 -11.19
CA ALA A 113 7.84 7.91 -10.53
C ALA A 113 6.66 8.75 -9.99
N GLY A 114 5.66 8.07 -9.42
CA GLY A 114 4.43 8.70 -8.95
C GLY A 114 4.41 9.03 -7.47
N ILE A 115 3.34 9.67 -7.03
CA ILE A 115 3.17 10.18 -5.67
C ILE A 115 2.31 9.20 -4.87
N ASN A 116 2.78 8.85 -3.67
CA ASN A 116 2.04 8.04 -2.71
C ASN A 116 1.36 8.95 -1.67
N VAL A 117 0.03 8.91 -1.62
CA VAL A 117 -0.77 9.60 -0.59
C VAL A 117 -1.25 8.57 0.42
N CYS A 118 -0.70 8.62 1.63
CA CYS A 118 -0.98 7.65 2.68
C CYS A 118 -2.00 8.18 3.67
N LEU A 119 -2.97 7.34 4.05
CA LEU A 119 -3.95 7.66 5.06
C LEU A 119 -3.63 6.97 6.37
N ARG A 120 -3.78 7.70 7.47
CA ARG A 120 -3.72 7.14 8.83
C ARG A 120 -4.86 6.18 9.10
N ARG A 121 -6.07 6.55 8.66
CA ARG A 121 -7.29 5.74 8.77
C ARG A 121 -8.11 5.87 7.50
N VAL A 122 -8.78 4.78 7.14
CA VAL A 122 -9.64 4.71 5.96
C VAL A 122 -11.06 5.12 6.35
N GLU A 123 -11.37 6.40 6.16
CA GLU A 123 -12.68 6.99 6.48
C GLU A 123 -13.09 7.98 5.37
N PRO A 124 -14.41 8.27 5.19
CA PRO A 124 -14.88 9.05 4.05
C PRO A 124 -14.24 10.44 3.98
N LYS A 125 -14.23 11.16 5.10
CA LYS A 125 -13.73 12.53 5.16
C LYS A 125 -12.25 12.61 4.74
N SER A 126 -11.41 11.79 5.38
CA SER A 126 -9.98 11.73 5.08
C SER A 126 -9.69 11.34 3.63
N ILE A 127 -10.49 10.44 3.03
CA ILE A 127 -10.36 10.07 1.62
C ILE A 127 -10.73 11.24 0.69
N PHE A 128 -11.89 11.87 0.89
CA PHE A 128 -12.32 12.98 0.03
C PHE A 128 -11.40 14.21 0.16
N ASP A 129 -10.95 14.51 1.38
CA ASP A 129 -9.99 15.59 1.62
C ASP A 129 -8.66 15.33 0.91
N ALA A 130 -8.13 14.10 1.01
CA ALA A 130 -6.89 13.72 0.33
C ALA A 130 -7.04 13.76 -1.20
N ILE A 131 -8.17 13.28 -1.74
CA ILE A 131 -8.48 13.36 -3.17
C ILE A 131 -8.47 14.81 -3.66
N ARG A 132 -9.14 15.69 -2.92
CA ARG A 132 -9.29 17.10 -3.27
C ARG A 132 -7.96 17.86 -3.19
N THR A 133 -7.21 17.64 -2.11
CA THR A 133 -5.96 18.34 -1.79
C THR A 133 -4.83 17.90 -2.72
N HIS A 134 -4.63 16.59 -2.86
CA HIS A 134 -3.48 16.04 -3.59
C HIS A 134 -3.77 15.73 -5.05
N LYS A 135 -4.99 15.98 -5.52
CA LYS A 135 -5.43 15.67 -6.90
C LYS A 135 -5.18 14.19 -7.24
N VAL A 136 -5.64 13.31 -6.35
CA VAL A 136 -5.48 11.86 -6.49
C VAL A 136 -6.01 11.41 -7.85
N THR A 137 -5.22 10.64 -8.57
CA THR A 137 -5.58 10.12 -9.89
C THR A 137 -6.08 8.67 -9.83
N HIS A 138 -5.51 7.88 -8.92
CA HIS A 138 -5.73 6.45 -8.81
C HIS A 138 -5.86 6.00 -7.36
N PHE A 139 -6.70 5.01 -7.11
CA PHE A 139 -6.68 4.25 -5.85
C PHE A 139 -7.26 2.85 -6.03
N CYS A 140 -6.82 1.92 -5.20
CA CYS A 140 -7.51 0.64 -5.03
C CYS A 140 -8.28 0.66 -3.71
N ALA A 141 -9.49 0.10 -3.72
CA ALA A 141 -10.35 0.02 -2.54
C ALA A 141 -11.08 -1.34 -2.46
N ALA A 142 -11.21 -1.85 -1.24
CA ALA A 142 -12.06 -2.99 -0.96
C ALA A 142 -13.54 -2.63 -1.21
N PRO A 143 -14.44 -3.61 -1.49
CA PRO A 143 -15.85 -3.32 -1.72
C PRO A 143 -16.51 -2.52 -0.59
N ILE A 144 -16.11 -2.76 0.67
CA ILE A 144 -16.61 -2.02 1.84
C ILE A 144 -16.22 -0.53 1.80
N VAL A 145 -15.00 -0.22 1.35
CA VAL A 145 -14.52 1.16 1.20
C VAL A 145 -15.29 1.87 0.08
N HIS A 146 -15.53 1.19 -1.05
CA HIS A 146 -16.37 1.75 -2.10
C HIS A 146 -17.81 2.01 -1.63
N SER A 147 -18.43 1.07 -0.92
CA SER A 147 -19.77 1.25 -0.35
C SER A 147 -19.82 2.44 0.60
N MET A 148 -18.81 2.57 1.47
CA MET A 148 -18.66 3.69 2.38
C MET A 148 -18.56 5.03 1.63
N LEU A 149 -17.78 5.09 0.53
CA LEU A 149 -17.64 6.30 -0.27
C LEU A 149 -18.89 6.65 -1.07
N ILE A 150 -19.67 5.65 -1.53
CA ILE A 150 -20.94 5.87 -2.26
C ILE A 150 -22.01 6.43 -1.33
N ASN A 151 -22.07 5.93 -0.09
CA ASN A 151 -23.07 6.36 0.89
C ASN A 151 -22.68 7.60 1.71
N ALA A 152 -21.51 8.20 1.44
CA ALA A 152 -21.10 9.43 2.08
C ALA A 152 -21.98 10.63 1.63
N PRO A 153 -22.18 11.64 2.50
CA PRO A 153 -22.93 12.85 2.16
C PRO A 153 -22.38 13.55 0.91
N ASP A 154 -23.26 14.08 0.06
CA ASP A 154 -22.89 14.69 -1.22
C ASP A 154 -21.96 15.89 -1.06
N GLU A 155 -22.05 16.61 0.06
CA GLU A 155 -21.22 17.76 0.36
C GLU A 155 -19.73 17.41 0.43
N MET A 156 -19.40 16.15 0.78
CA MET A 156 -18.01 15.69 0.82
C MET A 156 -17.39 15.57 -0.58
N ARG A 157 -18.20 15.55 -1.65
CA ARG A 157 -17.73 15.46 -3.04
C ARG A 157 -17.47 16.82 -3.68
N ILE A 158 -17.89 17.91 -3.04
CA ILE A 158 -17.77 19.27 -3.57
C ILE A 158 -16.28 19.64 -3.81
N GLY A 159 -16.00 20.28 -4.95
CA GLY A 159 -14.65 20.73 -5.33
C GLY A 159 -13.75 19.62 -5.89
N ILE A 160 -14.32 18.45 -6.21
CA ILE A 160 -13.60 17.32 -6.80
C ILE A 160 -13.97 17.18 -8.29
N GLU A 161 -13.27 17.93 -9.14
CA GLU A 161 -13.63 18.11 -10.57
C GLU A 161 -12.74 17.32 -11.56
N HIS A 162 -11.67 16.69 -11.08
CA HIS A 162 -10.78 15.89 -11.95
C HIS A 162 -11.30 14.45 -12.10
N ARG A 163 -10.94 13.77 -13.19
CA ARG A 163 -11.26 12.35 -13.39
C ARG A 163 -10.38 11.47 -12.49
N ARG A 164 -10.96 10.37 -11.99
CA ARG A 164 -10.25 9.36 -11.19
C ARG A 164 -10.54 7.95 -11.68
N ALA A 165 -9.52 7.10 -11.65
CA ALA A 165 -9.69 5.67 -11.84
C ALA A 165 -9.60 4.97 -10.48
N ALA A 166 -10.65 4.23 -10.13
CA ALA A 166 -10.68 3.41 -8.93
C ALA A 166 -10.73 1.93 -9.32
N ARG A 167 -9.99 1.08 -8.61
CA ARG A 167 -10.00 -0.38 -8.81
C ARG A 167 -10.49 -1.08 -7.55
N SER A 168 -11.34 -2.08 -7.73
CA SER A 168 -11.71 -3.00 -6.66
C SER A 168 -11.41 -4.44 -7.04
N ARG A 169 -11.08 -5.27 -6.06
CA ARG A 169 -11.02 -6.74 -6.23
C ARG A 169 -12.10 -7.34 -5.36
N GLY A 170 -13.12 -7.90 -6.00
CA GLY A 170 -14.19 -8.63 -5.33
C GLY A 170 -14.05 -10.15 -5.52
N PRO A 171 -14.99 -10.95 -4.99
CA PRO A 171 -15.01 -12.40 -5.17
C PRO A 171 -15.05 -12.85 -6.63
N ARG A 172 -15.47 -11.96 -7.54
CA ARG A 172 -15.59 -12.19 -8.99
C ARG A 172 -14.47 -11.55 -9.83
N GLY A 173 -13.32 -11.24 -9.23
CA GLY A 173 -12.16 -10.68 -9.94
C GLY A 173 -12.00 -9.16 -9.82
N ILE A 174 -11.09 -8.60 -10.63
CA ILE A 174 -10.75 -7.17 -10.64
C ILE A 174 -11.80 -6.40 -11.43
N LYS A 175 -12.40 -5.37 -10.82
CA LYS A 175 -13.32 -4.41 -11.46
C LYS A 175 -12.69 -3.02 -11.47
N ARG A 176 -12.88 -2.33 -12.59
CA ARG A 176 -12.37 -0.98 -12.82
C ARG A 176 -13.54 0.00 -12.87
N TYR A 177 -13.43 1.09 -12.14
CA TYR A 177 -14.42 2.15 -12.06
C TYR A 177 -13.77 3.45 -12.53
N HIS A 178 -14.36 4.08 -13.53
CA HIS A 178 -14.01 5.44 -13.90
C HIS A 178 -15.04 6.36 -13.26
N HIS A 179 -14.60 7.20 -12.33
CA HIS A 179 -15.44 8.26 -11.79
C HIS A 179 -15.17 9.52 -12.62
N ASP A 180 -16.10 9.80 -13.52
CA ASP A 180 -16.16 11.08 -14.21
C ASP A 180 -16.61 12.15 -13.23
N ALA A 181 -15.97 13.31 -13.31
CA ALA A 181 -16.48 14.50 -12.64
C ALA A 181 -17.81 14.84 -13.31
N ARG A 182 -18.88 14.91 -12.50
CA ARG A 182 -20.12 15.55 -12.93
C ARG A 182 -19.99 17.03 -12.69
#